data_AF-A0A661WGN3-F1
#
_entry.id   AF-A0A661WGN3-F1
#
_cell.length_a   1.000
_cell.length_b   1.000
_cell.length_c   1.000
_cell.angle_alpha   90.00
_cell.angle_beta   90.00
_cell.angle_gamma   90.00
#
_symmetry.space_group_name_H-M   'P 1'
#
loop_
_entity.id
_entity.type
_entity.pdbx_description
1 polymer ?
#
loop_
_entity_poly.entity_id
_entity_poly.type
_entity_poly.pdbx_seq_one_letter_code
_entity_poly.pdbx_strand_id
1 'polypeptide(L)' 'MPQKTYPNYKYIFQTHNGILRASTAIDLGIPKHILYKMTEDGELIREARGIYRLSETEPLGNPDLV' A
#
# COMPACT_ATOMS: atom_id res chain seq x y z
N MET A 1 17.26 -7.64 10.82
CA MET A 1 15.80 -7.80 10.65
C MET A 1 15.58 -8.62 9.37
N PRO A 2 14.78 -9.69 9.35
CA PRO A 2 14.65 -10.52 8.16
C PRO A 2 14.04 -9.68 7.04
N GLN A 3 14.73 -9.62 5.89
CA GLN A 3 14.21 -9.00 4.67
C GLN A 3 12.94 -9.76 4.26
N LYS A 4 11.78 -9.17 4.52
CA LYS A 4 10.49 -9.74 4.12
C LYS A 4 10.15 -9.19 2.74
N THR A 5 10.28 -10.05 1.75
CA THR A 5 10.18 -9.67 0.34
C THR A 5 8.71 -9.78 -0.09
N TYR A 6 8.02 -8.64 -0.27
CA TYR A 6 6.68 -8.55 -0.88
C TYR A 6 6.69 -7.96 -2.31
N PRO A 7 7.59 -8.35 -3.22
CA PRO A 7 7.79 -7.66 -4.49
C PRO A 7 6.55 -7.75 -5.37
N ASN A 8 5.86 -8.90 -5.37
CA ASN A 8 4.64 -9.10 -6.14
C ASN A 8 3.50 -8.19 -5.66
N TYR A 9 3.36 -8.00 -4.34
CA TYR A 9 2.31 -7.15 -3.80
C TYR A 9 2.64 -5.67 -3.99
N LYS A 10 3.90 -5.26 -3.78
CA LYS A 10 4.35 -3.89 -4.09
C LYS A 10 4.07 -3.53 -5.56
N TYR A 11 4.32 -4.44 -6.49
CA TYR A 11 4.02 -4.22 -7.91
C TYR A 11 2.53 -3.96 -8.18
N ILE A 12 1.63 -4.69 -7.51
CA ILE A 12 0.19 -4.44 -7.61
C ILE A 12 -0.12 -3.01 -7.15
N PHE A 13 0.39 -2.58 -5.99
CA PHE A 13 0.19 -1.20 -5.54
C PHE A 13 0.77 -0.18 -6.52
N GLN A 14 1.99 -0.37 -7.02
CA GLN A 14 2.63 0.54 -7.99
C GLN A 14 1.82 0.69 -9.28
N THR A 15 1.25 -0.40 -9.79
CA THR A 15 0.37 -0.39 -10.98
C THR A 15 -0.91 0.44 -10.76
N HIS A 16 -1.31 0.62 -9.51
CA HIS A 16 -2.48 1.40 -9.09
C HIS A 16 -2.09 2.72 -8.39
N ASN A 17 -1.08 3.43 -8.90
CA ASN A 17 -0.60 4.72 -8.37
C ASN A 17 -0.09 4.65 -6.92
N GLY A 18 0.29 3.47 -6.46
CA GLY A 18 0.78 3.23 -5.11
C GLY A 18 -0.31 3.25 -4.03
N ILE A 19 -1.61 3.32 -4.37
CA ILE A 19 -2.71 3.39 -3.40
C ILE A 19 -3.89 2.51 -3.80
N LEU A 20 -4.39 1.71 -2.86
CA LEU A 20 -5.50 0.78 -3.08
C LEU A 20 -6.43 0.71 -1.88
N ARG A 21 -7.72 0.45 -2.16
CA ARG A 21 -8.64 0.01 -1.11
C ARG A 21 -8.35 -1.44 -0.74
N ALA A 22 -8.66 -1.80 0.51
CA ALA A 22 -8.54 -3.15 1.04
C ALA A 22 -9.31 -4.16 0.20
N SER A 23 -10.55 -3.82 -0.20
CA SER A 23 -11.38 -4.66 -1.06
C SER A 23 -10.70 -4.91 -2.40
N THR A 24 -10.27 -3.84 -3.08
CA THR A 24 -9.58 -3.94 -4.37
C THR A 24 -8.29 -4.74 -4.28
N ALA A 25 -7.49 -4.51 -3.24
CA ALA A 25 -6.28 -5.30 -3.01
C ALA A 25 -6.59 -6.79 -2.83
N ILE A 26 -7.66 -7.14 -2.10
CA ILE A 26 -8.11 -8.52 -1.93
C ILE A 26 -8.59 -9.12 -3.25
N ASP A 27 -9.35 -8.36 -4.04
CA ASP A 27 -9.83 -8.78 -5.36
C ASP A 27 -8.68 -9.00 -6.35
N LEU A 28 -7.59 -8.25 -6.20
CA LEU A 28 -6.34 -8.40 -6.96
C LEU A 28 -5.43 -9.51 -6.42
N GLY A 29 -5.87 -10.27 -5.42
CA GLY A 29 -5.18 -11.43 -4.87
C GLY A 29 -4.25 -11.14 -3.70
N ILE A 30 -4.28 -9.94 -3.10
CA ILE A 30 -3.53 -9.62 -1.88
C ILE A 30 -4.33 -10.09 -0.66
N PRO A 31 -3.85 -11.09 0.10
CA PRO A 31 -4.58 -11.55 1.28
C PRO A 31 -4.69 -10.44 2.33
N LYS A 32 -5.84 -10.34 3.01
CA LYS A 32 -6.08 -9.32 4.04
C LYS A 32 -5.02 -9.29 5.15
N HIS A 33 -4.53 -10.45 5.57
CA HIS A 33 -3.47 -10.53 6.59
C HIS A 33 -2.13 -9.96 6.10
N ILE A 34 -1.85 -10.02 4.80
CA ILE A 34 -0.66 -9.40 4.19
C ILE A 34 -0.77 -7.88 4.23
N LEU A 35 -1.95 -7.30 4.00
CA LEU A 35 -2.13 -5.85 4.14
C LEU A 35 -1.77 -5.37 5.55
N TYR A 36 -2.22 -6.09 6.58
CA TYR A 36 -1.86 -5.78 7.97
C TYR A 36 -0.37 -5.95 8.21
N LYS A 37 0.21 -7.08 7.76
CA LYS A 37 1.63 -7.37 7.94
C LYS A 37 2.53 -6.35 7.24
N MET A 38 2.21 -5.96 6.00
CA MET A 38 2.92 -4.92 5.26
C MET A 38 2.77 -3.55 5.94
N THR A 39 1.64 -3.28 6.60
CA THR A 39 1.47 -2.04 7.38
C THR A 39 2.33 -2.06 8.64
N GLU A 40 2.33 -3.17 9.38
CA GLU A 40 3.19 -3.38 10.57
C GLU A 40 4.68 -3.35 10.22
N ASP A 41 5.04 -3.89 9.05
CA ASP A 41 6.40 -3.90 8.52
C ASP A 41 6.81 -2.52 7.94
N GLY A 42 5.91 -1.54 7.87
CA GLY A 42 6.19 -0.18 7.39
C GLY A 42 6.23 -0.02 5.86
N GLU A 43 5.85 -1.07 5.13
CA GLU A 43 5.79 -1.08 3.65
C GLU A 43 4.52 -0.40 3.13
N LEU A 44 3.44 -0.47 3.91
CA LEU A 44 2.18 0.21 3.63
C LEU A 44 1.86 1.21 4.74
N ILE A 45 1.27 2.34 4.35
CA ILE A 45 0.67 3.33 5.22
C ILE A 45 -0.83 3.24 5.06
N ARG A 46 -1.54 3.13 6.18
CA ARG A 46 -3.00 3.15 6.20
C ARG A 46 -3.50 4.59 6.26
N GLU A 47 -3.75 5.18 5.09
CA GLU A 47 -4.25 6.54 4.94
C GLU A 47 -5.65 6.72 5.55
N ALA A 48 -6.53 5.73 5.40
CA ALA A 48 -7.88 5.76 5.95
C ALA A 48 -8.42 4.35 6.24
N ARG A 49 -9.67 4.27 6.73
CA ARG A 49 -10.31 2.97 7.01
C ARG A 49 -10.45 2.15 5.72
N GLY A 50 -9.55 1.18 5.56
CA GLY A 50 -9.53 0.29 4.41
C GLY A 50 -8.87 0.91 3.18
N ILE A 51 -8.05 1.95 3.34
CA ILE A 51 -7.21 2.51 2.27
C ILE A 51 -5.75 2.34 2.69
N TYR A 52 -4.95 1.79 1.79
CA TYR A 52 -3.54 1.50 1.99
C TYR A 52 -2.73 2.11 0.84
N ARG A 53 -1.59 2.71 1.18
CA ARG A 53 -0.65 3.30 0.23
C ARG A 53 0.74 2.73 0.48
N LEU A 54 1.57 2.60 -0.55
CA LEU A 54 2.99 2.30 -0.36
C LEU A 54 3.68 3.43 0.41
N SER A 55 4.51 3.07 1.38
CA SER A 55 5.30 4.07 2.12
C SER A 55 6.30 4.80 1.24
N GLU A 56 6.74 4.16 0.16
CA GLU A 56 7.67 4.69 -0.84
C GLU A 56 7.04 5.72 -1.79
N THR A 57 5.71 5.76 -1.96
CA THR A 57 5.06 6.81 -2.75
C THR A 57 5.00 8.10 -1.94
N GLU A 58 5.10 9.27 -2.60
CA GLU A 58 4.80 10.52 -1.92
C GLU A 58 3.34 10.51 -1.42
N PRO A 59 3.06 11.07 -0.23
CA PRO A 59 1.69 11.41 0.13
C PRO A 59 1.13 12.30 -0.98
N LEU A 60 -0.16 12.15 -1.30
CA LEU A 60 -0.90 13.10 -2.15
C LEU A 60 -1.05 14.44 -1.38
N GLY A 61 0.07 15.11 -1.11
CA GLY A 61 0.16 16.36 -0.39
C GLY A 61 0.38 17.48 -1.39
N ASN A 62 -0.73 18.13 -1.76
CA ASN A 62 -0.88 19.39 -2.50
C ASN A 62 -0.04 19.57 -3.78
N PRO A 63 -0.67 19.66 -4.97
CA PRO A 63 -0.17 20.64 -5.91
C PRO A 63 -0.34 21.99 -5.22
N ASP A 64 0.76 22.67 -4.90
CA ASP A 64 0.74 24.08 -4.50
C ASP A 64 -0.25 24.83 -5.40
N LEU A 65 -1.40 25.20 -4.84
CA LEU A 65 -2.28 26.19 -5.42
C LEU A 65 -1.58 27.52 -5.18
N VAL A 66 -0.68 27.89 -6.09
CA VAL A 66 -0.05 29.21 -6.19
C VAL A 66 -1.07 30.23 -6.67
#